data_AF-A0A8T4X732-F1
#
_entry.id   AF-A0A8T4X732-F1
#
_cell.length_a   1.000
_cell.length_b   1.000
_cell.length_c   1.000
_cell.angle_alpha   90.00
_cell.angle_beta   90.00
_cell.angle_gamma   90.00
#
_symmetry.space_group_name_H-M   'P 1'
#
loop_
_entity.id
_entity.type
_entity.pdbx_description
1 polymer ?
#
loop_
_entity_poly.entity_id
_entity_poly.type
_entity_poly.pdbx_seq_one_letter_code
_entity_poly.pdbx_strand_id
1 'polypeptide(L)'
;MISLNRFVIVLIVGIFVSGILTISFISNSYVDANSTKKINFTKTIISSQDPGQGHENHQLSLILSPNEGTLYDGSMTFTSNEPVGVVVLHEITGNDVKGQPTWTIDGKTIYAMSLIDLKSKSDSFEFTGAALALHSSNSKEFTATVSVDGWIRGQPTEVIMQKIQVEKDPSLMLSRANVEVTIPMHQGLYKGNSIFYIITDTSREDYSKKITEKQDWKVQTSPLIEKMPEEILQKVFIFNNGVRGNGIYGHQKEIFSSTPVQESKYSALNSVIEVSWKKGQNAKILESIEDVINAEKDGRIEFTKTGVVINSPQIIWPNGQMLVRNDTKITDDLTFSGGQITKINKDEMTVTFVAHRMWGPDGKTIYSIITSATPSSPSEIMGIPFSPVYDNLIANSSAADLFQFQNGIKGSGSLGYQPGIAGVNYDQKNYSPIWRIYNVEWHNPEDAKVLQTISDIDSFKANDLISVSLARPMNSHHIINGPLIDPFQ
;
A
#
# COMPACT_ATOMS: atom_id res chain seq x y z
N MET A 1 95.46 7.15 -20.57
CA MET A 1 95.82 6.30 -19.42
C MET A 1 95.87 7.21 -18.20
N ILE A 2 94.96 7.00 -17.25
CA ILE A 2 94.87 7.56 -15.88
C ILE A 2 94.66 9.08 -15.70
N SER A 3 93.82 9.39 -14.70
CA SER A 3 93.73 10.63 -13.89
C SER A 3 92.84 11.74 -14.48
N LEU A 4 92.05 12.52 -13.72
CA LEU A 4 91.63 12.56 -12.32
C LEU A 4 90.66 13.77 -12.19
N ASN A 5 89.77 13.74 -11.18
CA ASN A 5 89.31 14.89 -10.38
C ASN A 5 88.14 15.83 -10.81
N ARG A 6 87.19 15.89 -9.86
CA ARG A 6 86.61 17.06 -9.13
C ARG A 6 85.34 17.75 -9.64
N PHE A 7 84.37 17.82 -8.70
CA PHE A 7 83.56 18.99 -8.25
C PHE A 7 82.76 19.76 -9.33
N VAL A 8 81.50 20.23 -9.19
CA VAL A 8 80.59 20.51 -8.07
C VAL A 8 79.28 21.08 -8.68
N ILE A 9 78.16 20.98 -7.95
CA ILE A 9 77.03 21.96 -7.87
C ILE A 9 75.92 22.03 -8.98
N VAL A 10 74.71 21.62 -8.53
CA VAL A 10 73.40 22.35 -8.49
C VAL A 10 72.40 22.32 -9.66
N LEU A 11 71.15 21.95 -9.26
CA LEU A 11 69.78 22.17 -9.78
C LEU A 11 69.56 22.10 -11.29
N ILE A 12 68.91 21.04 -11.80
CA ILE A 12 67.43 20.91 -11.94
C ILE A 12 66.78 22.19 -12.50
N VAL A 13 66.53 22.19 -13.81
CA VAL A 13 65.21 22.22 -14.48
C VAL A 13 65.53 22.20 -15.98
N GLY A 14 64.98 21.25 -16.75
CA GLY A 14 65.03 21.38 -18.20
C GLY A 14 64.78 20.11 -19.00
N ILE A 15 63.52 19.92 -19.39
CA ILE A 15 63.10 19.42 -20.71
C ILE A 15 63.52 17.96 -21.00
N PHE A 16 62.62 17.02 -20.69
CA PHE A 16 62.44 15.86 -21.57
C PHE A 16 61.07 15.95 -22.23
N VAL A 17 61.14 16.19 -23.53
CA VAL A 17 60.06 16.10 -24.52
C VAL A 17 59.54 14.67 -24.50
N SER A 18 58.51 14.40 -23.72
CA SER A 18 57.57 13.32 -24.03
C SER A 18 56.50 13.92 -24.91
N GLY A 19 56.49 13.57 -26.19
CA GLY A 19 55.41 13.92 -27.10
C GLY A 19 54.08 13.50 -26.50
N ILE A 20 53.32 14.46 -26.00
CA ILE A 20 51.90 14.28 -25.73
C ILE A 20 51.27 14.21 -27.12
N LEU A 21 51.10 12.98 -27.61
CA LEU A 21 49.98 12.70 -28.51
C LEU A 21 48.73 13.17 -27.77
N THR A 22 48.28 14.37 -28.08
CA THR A 22 46.89 14.76 -27.84
C THR A 22 46.06 13.86 -28.73
N ILE A 23 45.82 12.64 -28.28
CA ILE A 23 44.63 11.93 -28.70
C ILE A 23 43.52 12.79 -28.12
N SER A 24 42.98 13.67 -28.95
CA SER A 24 41.65 14.19 -28.75
C SER A 24 40.75 12.96 -28.62
N PHE A 25 40.52 12.50 -27.39
CA PHE A 25 39.30 11.79 -27.09
C PHE A 25 38.21 12.85 -27.21
N ILE A 26 37.85 13.17 -28.45
CA ILE A 26 36.48 13.46 -28.79
C ILE A 26 35.78 12.14 -28.45
N SER A 27 35.38 11.99 -27.18
CA SER A 27 34.27 11.10 -26.88
C SER A 27 33.18 11.53 -27.85
N ASN A 28 32.79 10.65 -28.77
CA ASN A 28 31.72 10.89 -29.73
C ASN A 28 30.57 11.63 -29.02
N SER A 29 30.48 12.95 -29.21
CA SER A 29 29.39 13.76 -28.67
C SER A 29 28.08 13.57 -29.45
N TYR A 30 28.07 12.62 -30.39
CA TYR A 30 26.87 12.15 -31.03
C TYR A 30 26.31 10.99 -30.22
N VAL A 31 25.49 11.35 -29.23
CA VAL A 31 24.50 10.46 -28.64
C VAL A 31 23.24 10.60 -29.48
N ASP A 32 22.65 9.47 -29.85
CA ASP A 32 21.34 9.39 -30.48
C ASP A 32 20.37 10.28 -29.68
N ALA A 33 19.81 11.30 -30.30
CA ALA A 33 18.90 12.21 -29.62
C ALA A 33 17.58 11.46 -29.40
N ASN A 34 17.52 10.65 -28.33
CA ASN A 34 16.27 10.18 -27.77
C ASN A 34 15.31 11.38 -27.64
N SER A 35 14.03 11.14 -27.91
CA SER A 35 12.95 12.14 -28.01
C SER A 35 13.14 13.36 -27.11
N THR A 36 13.41 14.52 -27.72
CA THR A 36 13.40 15.81 -27.02
C THR A 36 12.00 16.39 -27.02
N LYS A 37 11.45 16.73 -25.85
CA LYS A 37 10.11 17.33 -25.73
C LYS A 37 10.22 18.70 -25.07
N LYS A 38 9.56 19.70 -25.65
CA LYS A 38 9.49 21.05 -25.06
C LYS A 38 8.55 21.04 -23.85
N ILE A 39 8.95 21.75 -22.78
CA ILE A 39 8.08 22.09 -21.64
C ILE A 39 7.96 23.59 -21.54
N ASN A 40 6.73 24.08 -21.48
CA ASN A 40 6.43 25.49 -21.24
C ASN A 40 5.10 25.60 -20.48
N PHE A 41 5.13 26.16 -19.28
CA PHE A 41 3.90 26.39 -18.50
C PHE A 41 4.06 27.51 -17.48
N THR A 42 2.95 28.07 -17.05
CA THR A 42 2.86 28.91 -15.84
C THR A 42 1.78 28.35 -14.92
N LYS A 43 2.07 28.19 -13.62
CA LYS A 43 1.16 27.60 -12.63
C LYS A 43 1.36 28.21 -11.25
N THR A 44 0.28 28.25 -10.47
CA THR A 44 0.35 28.53 -9.03
C THR A 44 0.30 27.22 -8.26
N ILE A 45 1.26 27.02 -7.36
CA ILE A 45 1.47 25.82 -6.56
C ILE A 45 1.49 26.18 -5.07
N ILE A 46 1.00 25.27 -4.24
CA ILE A 46 1.10 25.35 -2.77
C ILE A 46 2.15 24.33 -2.33
N SER A 47 2.97 24.68 -1.35
CA SER A 47 3.94 23.73 -0.78
C SER A 47 3.24 22.70 0.11
N SER A 48 3.88 21.56 0.27
CA SER A 48 3.51 20.54 1.26
C SER A 48 4.74 20.20 2.09
N GLN A 49 4.57 19.44 3.18
CA GLN A 49 5.70 18.93 3.95
C GLN A 49 6.72 18.23 3.02
N ASP A 50 8.01 18.55 3.17
CA ASP A 50 9.08 17.91 2.39
C ASP A 50 9.13 16.41 2.72
N PRO A 51 8.92 15.51 1.75
CA PRO A 51 8.87 14.08 2.00
C PRO A 51 10.27 13.44 2.13
N GLY A 52 11.34 14.25 2.01
CA GLY A 52 12.71 13.79 2.22
C GLY A 52 12.99 13.42 3.68
N GLN A 53 13.69 12.30 3.89
CA GLN A 53 14.15 11.90 5.23
C GLN A 53 15.06 12.98 5.83
N GLY A 54 14.76 13.41 7.06
CA GLY A 54 15.48 14.49 7.74
C GLY A 54 15.00 15.91 7.38
N HIS A 55 13.95 16.03 6.56
CA HIS A 55 13.36 17.31 6.13
C HIS A 55 11.93 17.49 6.68
N GLU A 56 11.55 16.77 7.74
CA GLU A 56 10.17 16.70 8.23
C GLU A 56 9.62 18.05 8.72
N ASN A 57 10.49 19.02 9.01
CA ASN A 57 10.09 20.38 9.42
C ASN A 57 10.12 21.39 8.26
N HIS A 58 10.38 20.96 7.04
CA HIS A 58 10.50 21.80 5.86
C HIS A 58 9.26 21.71 4.97
N GLN A 59 9.15 22.67 4.06
CA GLN A 59 8.13 22.73 3.03
C GLN A 59 8.79 22.63 1.65
N LEU A 60 8.18 21.84 0.77
CA LEU A 60 8.63 21.61 -0.59
C LEU A 60 7.44 21.76 -1.55
N SER A 61 7.68 22.40 -2.69
CA SER A 61 6.74 22.40 -3.81
C SER A 61 7.46 21.87 -5.05
N LEU A 62 7.12 20.66 -5.45
CA LEU A 62 7.73 19.97 -6.60
C LEU A 62 7.15 20.51 -7.91
N ILE A 63 8.02 20.97 -8.80
CA ILE A 63 7.65 21.62 -10.06
C ILE A 63 7.85 20.66 -11.23
N LEU A 64 8.98 19.97 -11.24
CA LEU A 64 9.32 18.90 -12.16
C LEU A 64 9.76 17.69 -11.34
N SER A 65 9.05 16.58 -11.47
CA SER A 65 9.30 15.36 -10.69
C SER A 65 10.49 14.56 -11.22
N PRO A 66 11.27 13.90 -10.35
CA PRO A 66 12.32 13.00 -10.80
C PRO A 66 11.73 11.75 -11.48
N ASN A 67 12.36 11.33 -12.57
CA ASN A 67 12.08 10.05 -13.25
C ASN A 67 13.42 9.47 -13.72
N GLU A 68 13.58 8.14 -13.61
CA GLU A 68 14.81 7.46 -14.02
C GLU A 68 15.12 7.76 -15.49
N GLY A 69 16.35 8.21 -15.79
CA GLY A 69 16.81 8.54 -17.13
C GLY A 69 16.31 9.87 -17.69
N THR A 70 15.63 10.70 -16.88
CA THR A 70 15.06 12.00 -17.31
C THR A 70 15.95 13.18 -16.92
N LEU A 71 16.21 14.06 -17.89
CA LEU A 71 16.94 15.30 -17.70
C LEU A 71 16.13 16.50 -18.18
N TYR A 72 15.87 17.44 -17.28
CA TYR A 72 15.28 18.73 -17.59
C TYR A 72 16.37 19.79 -17.76
N ASP A 73 16.17 20.69 -18.71
CA ASP A 73 17.11 21.76 -19.04
C ASP A 73 16.35 23.01 -19.50
N GLY A 74 16.51 24.14 -18.79
CA GLY A 74 15.85 25.38 -19.14
C GLY A 74 15.78 26.39 -18.01
N SER A 75 14.78 27.27 -18.06
CA SER A 75 14.62 28.38 -17.13
C SER A 75 13.31 28.29 -16.34
N MET A 76 13.35 28.79 -15.10
CA MET A 76 12.19 28.97 -14.24
C MET A 76 12.16 30.42 -13.73
N THR A 77 11.02 31.08 -13.82
CA THR A 77 10.73 32.34 -13.11
C THR A 77 9.65 32.09 -12.07
N PHE A 78 9.75 32.67 -10.87
CA PHE A 78 8.74 32.49 -9.83
C PHE A 78 8.44 33.75 -9.03
N THR A 79 7.28 33.75 -8.38
CA THR A 79 6.88 34.65 -7.28
C THR A 79 6.29 33.82 -6.15
N SER A 80 6.44 34.22 -4.88
CA SER A 80 5.93 33.50 -3.70
C SER A 80 5.52 34.45 -2.58
N ASN A 81 4.58 34.02 -1.74
CA ASN A 81 4.15 34.78 -0.57
C ASN A 81 5.15 34.73 0.60
N GLU A 82 6.04 33.74 0.63
CA GLU A 82 7.12 33.59 1.62
C GLU A 82 8.49 33.49 0.91
N PRO A 83 9.62 33.81 1.58
CA PRO A 83 10.94 33.59 1.01
C PRO A 83 11.22 32.10 0.78
N VAL A 84 11.72 31.74 -0.40
CA VAL A 84 12.00 30.35 -0.78
C VAL A 84 13.40 30.18 -1.37
N GLY A 85 13.91 28.96 -1.34
CA GLY A 85 15.07 28.49 -2.09
C GLY A 85 14.67 27.61 -3.28
N VAL A 86 15.62 27.36 -4.18
CA VAL A 86 15.45 26.45 -5.32
C VAL A 86 16.22 25.16 -5.05
N VAL A 87 15.56 24.02 -5.26
CA VAL A 87 16.18 22.70 -5.20
C VAL A 87 16.20 22.10 -6.60
N VAL A 88 17.39 21.70 -7.02
CA VAL A 88 17.59 20.88 -8.23
C VAL A 88 18.13 19.52 -7.78
N LEU A 89 17.44 18.45 -8.18
CA LEU A 89 17.88 17.09 -7.90
C LEU A 89 18.60 16.51 -9.12
N HIS A 90 19.63 15.72 -8.87
CA HIS A 90 20.42 15.06 -9.89
C HIS A 90 20.47 13.56 -9.58
N GLU A 91 20.32 12.72 -10.60
CA GLU A 91 20.50 11.28 -10.45
C GLU A 91 21.90 10.95 -9.98
N ILE A 92 21.99 10.01 -9.04
CA ILE A 92 23.28 9.50 -8.56
C ILE A 92 23.13 8.05 -8.11
N THR A 93 24.19 7.25 -8.30
CA THR A 93 24.23 5.90 -7.75
C THR A 93 24.71 5.92 -6.31
N GLY A 94 24.27 4.97 -5.48
CA GLY A 94 24.69 4.88 -4.08
C GLY A 94 26.21 4.79 -3.90
N ASN A 95 26.93 4.21 -4.86
CA ASN A 95 28.40 4.12 -4.83
C ASN A 95 29.11 5.46 -5.06
N ASP A 96 28.41 6.44 -5.64
CA ASP A 96 28.94 7.76 -5.97
C ASP A 96 28.61 8.82 -4.91
N VAL A 97 27.92 8.44 -3.83
CA VAL A 97 27.68 9.31 -2.67
C VAL A 97 28.99 9.50 -1.90
N LYS A 98 29.61 10.69 -2.05
CA LYS A 98 30.94 11.03 -1.52
C LYS A 98 30.92 12.34 -0.73
N GLY A 99 29.88 12.54 0.08
CA GLY A 99 29.74 13.67 1.02
C GLY A 99 28.99 14.89 0.49
N GLN A 100 28.56 14.89 -0.77
CA GLN A 100 27.62 15.88 -1.29
C GLN A 100 26.23 15.77 -0.63
N PRO A 101 25.45 16.88 -0.55
CA PRO A 101 24.08 16.82 -0.07
C PRO A 101 23.24 15.86 -0.90
N THR A 102 22.40 15.07 -0.22
CA THR A 102 21.52 14.10 -0.87
C THR A 102 20.09 14.25 -0.38
N TRP A 103 19.14 13.82 -1.19
CA TRP A 103 17.72 13.76 -0.85
C TRP A 103 17.16 12.39 -1.20
N THR A 104 16.35 11.82 -0.30
CA THR A 104 15.74 10.49 -0.45
C THR A 104 14.43 10.41 0.33
N ILE A 105 13.43 9.72 -0.22
CA ILE A 105 12.15 9.44 0.45
C ILE A 105 12.21 8.07 1.16
N ASP A 106 12.72 7.05 0.48
CA ASP A 106 12.65 5.64 0.90
C ASP A 106 13.99 5.09 1.44
N GLY A 107 15.05 5.89 1.42
CA GLY A 107 16.41 5.48 1.79
C GLY A 107 17.09 4.57 0.76
N LYS A 108 16.43 4.26 -0.36
CA LYS A 108 16.94 3.39 -1.44
C LYS A 108 17.25 4.21 -2.69
N THR A 109 16.33 5.09 -3.09
CA THR A 109 16.48 5.99 -4.22
C THR A 109 17.11 7.29 -3.73
N ILE A 110 18.35 7.56 -4.17
CA ILE A 110 19.14 8.70 -3.70
C ILE A 110 19.35 9.67 -4.85
N TYR A 111 19.08 10.96 -4.61
CA TYR A 111 19.43 12.04 -5.50
C TYR A 111 20.51 12.91 -4.89
N ALA A 112 21.46 13.37 -5.70
CA ALA A 112 22.32 14.48 -5.29
C ALA A 112 21.51 15.78 -5.35
N MET A 113 21.66 16.63 -4.33
CA MET A 113 20.82 17.80 -4.13
C MET A 113 21.65 19.09 -4.25
N SER A 114 21.24 19.96 -5.17
CA SER A 114 21.71 21.34 -5.25
C SER A 114 20.65 22.25 -4.60
N LEU A 115 20.97 22.86 -3.47
CA LEU A 115 20.12 23.85 -2.80
C LEU A 115 20.67 25.25 -3.04
N ILE A 116 19.87 26.09 -3.69
CA ILE A 116 20.15 27.51 -3.92
C ILE A 116 19.27 28.31 -2.95
N ASP A 117 19.86 28.74 -1.84
CA ASP A 117 19.17 29.51 -0.80
C ASP A 117 19.03 30.99 -1.20
N LEU A 118 18.07 31.28 -2.08
CA LEU A 118 17.82 32.63 -2.60
C LEU A 118 17.26 33.58 -1.52
N LYS A 119 16.49 33.04 -0.56
CA LYS A 119 15.70 33.80 0.44
C LYS A 119 14.90 34.95 -0.18
N SER A 120 14.42 34.75 -1.41
CA SER A 120 13.66 35.75 -2.16
C SER A 120 12.21 35.30 -2.32
N LYS A 121 11.33 36.29 -2.49
CA LYS A 121 9.91 36.09 -2.84
C LYS A 121 9.70 36.08 -4.36
N SER A 122 10.71 36.36 -5.17
CA SER A 122 10.62 36.27 -6.63
C SER A 122 11.99 36.24 -7.27
N ASP A 123 12.19 35.42 -8.29
CA ASP A 123 13.44 35.37 -9.05
C ASP A 123 13.28 34.65 -10.41
N SER A 124 14.33 34.68 -11.23
CA SER A 124 14.50 33.87 -12.44
C SER A 124 15.79 33.04 -12.34
N PHE A 125 15.71 31.76 -12.67
CA PHE A 125 16.79 30.79 -12.46
C PHE A 125 16.89 29.82 -13.64
N GLU A 126 18.11 29.62 -14.14
CA GLU A 126 18.43 28.58 -15.13
C GLU A 126 18.80 27.28 -14.41
N PHE A 127 18.28 26.15 -14.86
CA PHE A 127 18.49 24.85 -14.23
C PHE A 127 18.74 23.74 -15.25
N THR A 128 19.55 22.76 -14.81
CA THR A 128 19.69 21.47 -15.49
C THR A 128 19.69 20.39 -14.41
N GLY A 129 18.77 19.42 -14.47
CA GLY A 129 18.64 18.38 -13.45
C GLY A 129 17.53 17.39 -13.70
N ALA A 130 17.45 16.36 -12.86
CA ALA A 130 16.42 15.33 -12.90
C ALA A 130 15.12 15.77 -12.20
N ALA A 131 15.16 16.76 -11.30
CA ALA A 131 13.97 17.36 -10.70
C ALA A 131 14.19 18.84 -10.39
N LEU A 132 13.09 19.58 -10.24
CA LEU A 132 13.09 20.99 -9.85
C LEU A 132 11.99 21.24 -8.81
N ALA A 133 12.32 21.94 -7.73
CA ALA A 133 11.39 22.30 -6.67
C ALA A 133 11.70 23.67 -6.04
N LEU A 134 10.71 24.26 -5.38
CA LEU A 134 10.90 25.34 -4.41
C LEU A 134 10.90 24.75 -3.00
N HIS A 135 11.77 25.26 -2.14
CA HIS A 135 11.99 24.79 -0.77
C HIS A 135 11.88 25.93 0.24
N SER A 136 11.37 25.63 1.42
CA SER A 136 11.47 26.50 2.59
C SER A 136 11.83 25.66 3.81
N SER A 137 12.75 26.17 4.62
CA SER A 137 13.12 25.56 5.92
C SER A 137 12.10 25.85 7.03
N ASN A 138 11.07 26.65 6.75
CA ASN A 138 9.95 26.88 7.66
C ASN A 138 8.88 25.81 7.44
N SER A 139 8.25 25.35 8.52
CA SER A 139 7.14 24.39 8.49
C SER A 139 5.83 25.01 7.96
N LYS A 140 5.74 26.34 7.84
CA LYS A 140 4.56 27.04 7.32
C LYS A 140 4.47 26.93 5.79
N GLU A 141 3.31 26.48 5.31
CA GLU A 141 3.01 26.42 3.88
C GLU A 141 3.21 27.77 3.18
N PHE A 142 3.74 27.72 1.97
CA PHE A 142 3.85 28.85 1.06
C PHE A 142 3.10 28.57 -0.24
N THR A 143 2.75 29.65 -0.93
CA THR A 143 2.14 29.61 -2.26
C THR A 143 3.07 30.33 -3.21
N ALA A 144 3.32 29.74 -4.38
CA ALA A 144 4.17 30.31 -5.40
C ALA A 144 3.54 30.21 -6.79
N THR A 145 3.74 31.21 -7.63
CA THR A 145 3.46 31.13 -9.07
C THR A 145 4.78 30.95 -9.80
N VAL A 146 4.88 29.89 -10.60
CA VAL A 146 6.09 29.49 -11.33
C VAL A 146 5.81 29.44 -12.83
N SER A 147 6.76 29.89 -13.64
CA SER A 147 6.78 29.83 -15.09
C SER A 147 8.03 29.09 -15.53
N VAL A 148 7.89 27.98 -16.25
CA VAL A 148 9.01 27.17 -16.74
C VAL A 148 9.02 27.20 -18.27
N ASP A 149 10.18 27.38 -18.88
CA ASP A 149 10.42 27.20 -20.32
C ASP A 149 11.73 26.43 -20.53
N GLY A 150 11.65 25.25 -21.15
CA GLY A 150 12.78 24.35 -21.28
C GLY A 150 12.49 23.08 -22.08
N TRP A 151 13.35 22.08 -21.89
CA TRP A 151 13.34 20.82 -22.63
C TRP A 151 13.50 19.62 -21.69
N ILE A 152 12.85 18.52 -22.05
CA ILE A 152 13.08 17.19 -21.47
C ILE A 152 13.96 16.40 -22.43
N ARG A 153 14.97 15.73 -21.90
CA ARG A 153 15.86 14.80 -22.62
C ARG A 153 15.84 13.45 -21.88
N GLY A 154 15.84 12.34 -22.62
CA GLY A 154 15.87 10.97 -22.06
C GLY A 154 14.55 10.20 -22.14
N GLN A 155 14.47 9.05 -21.46
CA GLN A 155 13.28 8.18 -21.40
C GLN A 155 12.90 7.96 -19.92
N PRO A 156 11.61 8.01 -19.55
CA PRO A 156 10.45 8.28 -20.40
C PRO A 156 10.28 9.79 -20.70
N THR A 157 9.83 10.11 -21.92
CA THR A 157 9.51 11.51 -22.32
C THR A 157 8.18 12.03 -21.77
N GLU A 158 7.46 11.21 -21.01
CA GLU A 158 6.24 11.59 -20.33
C GLU A 158 6.57 12.20 -18.97
N VAL A 159 6.57 13.53 -18.93
CA VAL A 159 6.47 14.24 -17.65
C VAL A 159 5.08 13.96 -17.12
N ILE A 160 5.01 13.26 -15.98
CA ILE A 160 3.86 13.36 -15.09
C ILE A 160 3.88 14.79 -14.56
N MET A 161 3.39 15.72 -15.38
CA MET A 161 3.12 17.08 -14.92
C MET A 161 2.02 16.92 -13.89
N GLN A 162 2.34 17.15 -12.62
CA GLN A 162 1.32 17.40 -11.62
C GLN A 162 0.51 18.61 -12.11
N LYS A 163 -0.65 18.35 -12.71
CA LYS A 163 -1.71 19.34 -12.89
C LYS A 163 -2.25 19.58 -11.48
N ILE A 164 -1.59 20.44 -10.72
CA ILE A 164 -2.22 21.10 -9.58
C ILE A 164 -2.73 22.43 -10.13
N GLN A 165 -3.93 22.39 -10.70
CA GLN A 165 -4.83 23.54 -10.58
C GLN A 165 -5.14 23.56 -9.08
N VAL A 166 -4.75 24.63 -8.37
CA VAL A 166 -5.43 24.94 -7.12
C VAL A 166 -6.76 25.57 -7.50
N GLU A 167 -7.68 24.76 -8.01
CA GLU A 167 -9.06 24.94 -7.60
C GLU A 167 -9.11 24.52 -6.13
N LYS A 168 -9.98 25.17 -5.38
CA LYS A 168 -10.27 24.76 -4.02
C LYS A 168 -11.06 23.47 -4.16
N ASP A 169 -10.35 22.36 -4.39
CA ASP A 169 -10.95 21.05 -4.62
C ASP A 169 -12.01 20.87 -3.54
N PRO A 170 -13.28 20.63 -3.92
CA PRO A 170 -14.31 20.40 -2.93
C PRO A 170 -13.85 19.26 -2.01
N SER A 171 -13.68 19.56 -0.73
CA SER A 171 -13.25 18.59 0.28
C SER A 171 -14.47 18.08 1.04
N LEU A 172 -14.68 16.77 1.04
CA LEU A 172 -15.68 16.09 1.84
C LEU A 172 -15.01 15.48 3.07
N MET A 173 -15.20 16.10 4.23
CA MET A 173 -14.85 15.51 5.52
C MET A 173 -16.09 14.86 6.11
N LEU A 174 -16.10 13.53 6.12
CA LEU A 174 -17.13 12.76 6.79
C LEU A 174 -16.82 12.69 8.28
N SER A 175 -17.81 12.94 9.12
CA SER A 175 -17.70 12.58 10.53
C SER A 175 -17.65 11.06 10.69
N ARG A 176 -16.85 10.60 11.64
CA ARG A 176 -16.61 9.17 11.90
C ARG A 176 -16.19 8.44 10.61
N ALA A 177 -15.34 9.10 9.81
CA ALA A 177 -14.78 8.47 8.63
C ALA A 177 -13.94 7.24 8.99
N ASN A 178 -13.33 7.28 10.18
CA ASN A 178 -12.59 6.18 10.77
C ASN A 178 -13.06 6.00 12.21
N VAL A 179 -13.27 4.75 12.64
CA VAL A 179 -13.64 4.42 14.03
C VAL A 179 -12.87 3.20 14.52
N GLU A 180 -12.66 3.09 15.83
CA GLU A 180 -12.07 1.90 16.43
C GLU A 180 -13.09 0.78 16.50
N VAL A 181 -12.64 -0.45 16.22
CA VAL A 181 -13.41 -1.66 16.48
C VAL A 181 -12.49 -2.66 17.18
N THR A 182 -12.93 -3.21 18.30
CA THR A 182 -12.19 -4.26 19.02
C THR A 182 -12.83 -5.61 18.76
N ILE A 183 -12.06 -6.55 18.24
CA ILE A 183 -12.53 -7.87 17.77
C ILE A 183 -11.85 -8.96 18.62
N PRO A 184 -12.60 -9.98 19.08
CA PRO A 184 -12.01 -11.11 19.81
C PRO A 184 -11.11 -11.94 18.90
N MET A 185 -9.94 -12.29 19.43
CA MET A 185 -8.98 -13.19 18.81
C MET A 185 -9.15 -14.62 19.35
N HIS A 186 -8.80 -15.57 18.51
CA HIS A 186 -8.69 -16.99 18.80
C HIS A 186 -7.23 -17.43 18.69
N GLN A 187 -6.88 -18.55 19.33
CA GLN A 187 -5.54 -19.12 19.24
C GLN A 187 -5.58 -20.46 18.50
N GLY A 188 -4.87 -20.53 17.37
CA GLY A 188 -4.67 -21.74 16.57
C GLY A 188 -3.23 -22.25 16.62
N LEU A 189 -2.94 -23.29 15.85
CA LEU A 189 -1.63 -23.88 15.69
C LEU A 189 -1.23 -23.98 14.20
N TYR A 190 0.05 -23.68 13.93
CA TYR A 190 0.73 -23.97 12.68
C TYR A 190 2.10 -24.59 13.00
N LYS A 191 2.30 -25.86 12.62
CA LYS A 191 3.53 -26.62 12.91
C LYS A 191 3.96 -26.53 14.38
N GLY A 192 3.02 -26.75 15.30
CA GLY A 192 3.22 -26.64 16.76
C GLY A 192 3.37 -25.23 17.31
N ASN A 193 3.49 -24.22 16.46
CA ASN A 193 3.59 -22.83 16.90
C ASN A 193 2.21 -22.17 16.97
N SER A 194 2.04 -21.26 17.93
CA SER A 194 0.78 -20.53 18.08
C SER A 194 0.57 -19.52 16.95
N ILE A 195 -0.66 -19.43 16.48
CA ILE A 195 -1.17 -18.32 15.69
C ILE A 195 -2.33 -17.66 16.41
N PHE A 196 -2.53 -16.37 16.19
CA PHE A 196 -3.67 -15.62 16.70
C PHE A 196 -4.45 -15.06 15.52
N TYR A 197 -5.75 -15.27 15.48
CA TYR A 197 -6.60 -14.95 14.33
C TYR A 197 -7.98 -14.45 14.77
N ILE A 198 -8.69 -13.75 13.90
CA ILE A 198 -10.09 -13.34 14.11
C ILE A 198 -11.02 -14.17 13.21
N ILE A 199 -12.32 -14.16 13.48
CA ILE A 199 -13.33 -14.78 12.59
C ILE A 199 -14.37 -13.72 12.26
N THR A 200 -14.48 -13.34 10.99
CA THR A 200 -15.35 -12.24 10.55
C THR A 200 -16.57 -12.71 9.79
N ASP A 201 -16.43 -13.76 8.97
CA ASP A 201 -17.50 -14.28 8.11
C ASP A 201 -17.49 -15.80 8.06
N THR A 202 -18.65 -16.42 7.88
CA THR A 202 -18.80 -17.84 7.51
C THR A 202 -19.72 -17.99 6.31
N SER A 203 -19.52 -19.04 5.51
CA SER A 203 -20.39 -19.30 4.36
C SER A 203 -21.81 -19.72 4.74
N ARG A 204 -21.99 -20.25 5.95
CA ARG A 204 -23.28 -20.77 6.42
C ARG A 204 -23.74 -20.12 7.73
N GLU A 205 -25.05 -19.93 7.83
CA GLU A 205 -25.71 -19.22 8.93
C GLU A 205 -25.66 -20.00 10.25
N ASP A 206 -25.68 -21.33 10.20
CA ASP A 206 -25.56 -22.17 11.40
C ASP A 206 -24.17 -22.03 12.06
N TYR A 207 -23.11 -21.94 11.25
CA TYR A 207 -21.76 -21.62 11.75
C TYR A 207 -21.66 -20.20 12.27
N SER A 208 -22.21 -19.21 11.56
CA SER A 208 -22.12 -17.80 11.99
C SER A 208 -22.78 -17.60 13.34
N LYS A 209 -23.99 -18.16 13.56
CA LYS A 209 -24.69 -18.09 14.85
C LYS A 209 -23.89 -18.73 15.97
N LYS A 210 -23.42 -19.96 15.76
CA LYS A 210 -22.68 -20.71 16.79
C LYS A 210 -21.38 -20.01 17.19
N ILE A 211 -20.64 -19.46 16.23
CA ILE A 211 -19.40 -18.73 16.52
C ILE A 211 -19.72 -17.39 17.19
N THR A 212 -20.73 -16.66 16.69
CA THR A 212 -21.20 -15.39 17.28
C THR A 212 -21.52 -15.55 18.76
N GLU A 213 -22.33 -16.56 19.11
CA GLU A 213 -22.70 -16.85 20.51
C GLU A 213 -21.49 -17.18 21.38
N LYS A 214 -20.48 -17.85 20.83
CA LYS A 214 -19.29 -18.26 21.59
C LYS A 214 -18.36 -17.09 21.88
N GLN A 215 -18.14 -16.20 20.91
CA GLN A 215 -17.15 -15.12 21.02
C GLN A 215 -17.76 -13.78 21.44
N ASP A 216 -19.08 -13.73 21.62
CA ASP A 216 -19.84 -12.52 21.94
C ASP A 216 -19.54 -11.35 20.97
N TRP A 217 -19.41 -11.69 19.69
CA TRP A 217 -19.10 -10.76 18.61
C TRP A 217 -19.63 -11.31 17.29
N LYS A 218 -20.35 -10.47 16.53
CA LYS A 218 -21.12 -10.86 15.35
C LYS A 218 -20.23 -11.35 14.20
N VAL A 219 -20.38 -12.62 13.85
CA VAL A 219 -19.87 -13.19 12.59
C VAL A 219 -20.92 -13.01 11.50
N GLN A 220 -20.51 -12.47 10.35
CA GLN A 220 -21.39 -12.28 9.20
C GLN A 220 -21.59 -13.59 8.44
N THR A 221 -22.74 -13.73 7.77
CA THR A 221 -22.98 -14.87 6.87
C THR A 221 -22.75 -14.42 5.43
N SER A 222 -21.80 -15.05 4.74
CA SER A 222 -21.41 -14.75 3.36
C SER A 222 -21.49 -16.00 2.49
N PRO A 223 -22.68 -16.35 1.95
CA PRO A 223 -22.86 -17.60 1.22
C PRO A 223 -21.96 -17.78 -0.01
N LEU A 224 -21.43 -16.69 -0.58
CA LEU A 224 -20.59 -16.76 -1.77
C LEU A 224 -19.19 -17.32 -1.49
N ILE A 225 -18.64 -17.21 -0.28
CA ILE A 225 -17.27 -17.70 -0.02
C ILE A 225 -17.16 -19.22 -0.08
N GLU A 226 -18.27 -19.97 0.01
CA GLU A 226 -18.31 -21.43 -0.25
C GLU A 226 -18.12 -21.78 -1.73
N LYS A 227 -18.40 -20.85 -2.65
CA LYS A 227 -18.24 -21.04 -4.10
C LYS A 227 -16.85 -20.66 -4.61
N MET A 228 -15.96 -20.30 -3.69
CA MET A 228 -14.58 -19.95 -4.03
C MET A 228 -13.82 -21.18 -4.54
N PRO A 229 -12.93 -21.02 -5.55
CA PRO A 229 -12.13 -22.12 -6.07
C PRO A 229 -11.25 -22.76 -4.98
N GLU A 230 -11.07 -24.08 -5.01
CA GLU A 230 -10.30 -24.79 -3.97
C GLU A 230 -8.85 -24.27 -3.87
N GLU A 231 -8.26 -23.83 -4.98
CA GLU A 231 -6.88 -23.32 -5.06
C GLU A 231 -6.64 -22.03 -4.27
N ILE A 232 -7.69 -21.26 -3.94
CA ILE A 232 -7.56 -20.07 -3.09
C ILE A 232 -7.92 -20.33 -1.62
N LEU A 233 -8.42 -21.53 -1.32
CA LEU A 233 -8.84 -21.89 0.02
C LEU A 233 -7.70 -22.52 0.80
N GLN A 234 -7.38 -21.91 1.93
CA GLN A 234 -6.57 -22.55 2.96
C GLN A 234 -7.39 -23.65 3.66
N LYS A 235 -6.75 -24.61 4.34
CA LYS A 235 -7.44 -25.59 5.18
C LYS A 235 -7.28 -25.24 6.66
N VAL A 236 -8.38 -25.38 7.40
CA VAL A 236 -8.40 -25.36 8.85
C VAL A 236 -9.02 -26.66 9.38
N PHE A 237 -8.36 -27.28 10.35
CA PHE A 237 -8.84 -28.47 11.03
C PHE A 237 -9.44 -28.08 12.38
N ILE A 238 -10.74 -28.31 12.54
CA ILE A 238 -11.52 -27.97 13.73
C ILE A 238 -11.94 -29.26 14.44
N PHE A 239 -11.79 -29.32 15.76
CA PHE A 239 -12.01 -30.55 16.53
C PHE A 239 -13.41 -30.59 17.15
N ASN A 240 -14.21 -31.60 16.79
CA ASN A 240 -15.57 -31.79 17.30
C ASN A 240 -15.63 -32.56 18.62
N ASN A 241 -14.56 -33.30 18.96
CA ASN A 241 -14.43 -34.07 20.18
C ASN A 241 -12.95 -34.20 20.59
N GLY A 242 -12.68 -35.01 21.63
CA GLY A 242 -11.32 -35.30 22.09
C GLY A 242 -10.90 -34.39 23.24
N VAL A 243 -9.64 -33.94 23.21
CA VAL A 243 -9.06 -33.12 24.29
C VAL A 243 -9.85 -31.80 24.41
N ARG A 244 -10.35 -31.48 25.61
CA ARG A 244 -11.05 -30.21 25.89
C ARG A 244 -10.09 -29.04 25.77
N GLY A 245 -10.59 -27.91 25.28
CA GLY A 245 -9.78 -26.71 25.10
C GLY A 245 -10.60 -25.52 24.60
N ASN A 246 -9.89 -24.52 24.07
CA ASN A 246 -10.47 -23.24 23.66
C ASN A 246 -10.79 -23.14 22.15
N GLY A 247 -10.74 -24.25 21.41
CA GLY A 247 -11.17 -24.27 20.02
C GLY A 247 -12.65 -23.94 19.87
N ILE A 248 -13.09 -23.67 18.64
CA ILE A 248 -14.43 -23.25 18.24
C ILE A 248 -15.51 -24.17 18.85
N TYR A 249 -15.29 -25.49 18.88
CA TYR A 249 -16.22 -26.43 19.50
C TYR A 249 -15.89 -26.86 20.93
N GLY A 250 -15.00 -26.15 21.63
CA GLY A 250 -14.65 -26.43 23.03
C GLY A 250 -13.64 -27.57 23.21
N HIS A 251 -12.95 -27.93 22.12
CA HIS A 251 -11.88 -28.91 22.11
C HIS A 251 -10.54 -28.22 21.83
N GLN A 252 -9.51 -28.98 21.47
CA GLN A 252 -8.20 -28.41 21.19
C GLN A 252 -8.24 -27.32 20.10
N LYS A 253 -7.17 -26.52 20.07
CA LYS A 253 -6.96 -25.43 19.11
C LYS A 253 -7.01 -25.94 17.68
N GLU A 254 -7.48 -25.08 16.80
CA GLU A 254 -7.54 -25.30 15.36
C GLU A 254 -6.15 -25.41 14.77
N ILE A 255 -5.99 -26.24 13.74
CA ILE A 255 -4.72 -26.41 13.03
C ILE A 255 -4.85 -25.84 11.62
N PHE A 256 -3.97 -24.93 11.26
CA PHE A 256 -3.99 -24.21 9.98
C PHE A 256 -2.94 -24.77 9.02
N SER A 257 -3.21 -24.71 7.71
CA SER A 257 -2.28 -25.22 6.69
C SER A 257 -1.20 -24.27 6.22
N SER A 258 -1.36 -22.98 6.48
CA SER A 258 -0.40 -21.94 6.10
C SER A 258 -0.51 -20.75 7.04
N THR A 259 0.51 -19.90 6.96
CA THR A 259 0.57 -18.58 7.58
C THR A 259 0.92 -17.56 6.51
N PRO A 260 0.77 -16.25 6.76
CA PRO A 260 1.20 -15.20 5.82
C PRO A 260 2.63 -15.33 5.30
N VAL A 261 3.53 -16.02 6.03
CA VAL A 261 4.91 -16.28 5.58
C VAL A 261 4.96 -17.17 4.33
N GLN A 262 3.95 -18.02 4.09
CA GLN A 262 3.85 -18.82 2.87
C GLN A 262 2.95 -18.12 1.86
N GLU A 263 3.40 -16.98 1.32
CA GLU A 263 2.59 -16.08 0.47
C GLU A 263 1.80 -16.80 -0.62
N SER A 264 2.44 -17.70 -1.38
CA SER A 264 1.79 -18.47 -2.46
C SER A 264 0.72 -19.48 -2.00
N LYS A 265 0.56 -19.68 -0.70
CA LYS A 265 -0.37 -20.64 -0.08
C LYS A 265 -1.30 -20.00 0.95
N TYR A 266 -1.01 -18.77 1.39
CA TYR A 266 -1.78 -18.12 2.43
C TYR A 266 -3.09 -17.62 1.86
N SER A 267 -4.17 -17.86 2.61
CA SER A 267 -5.47 -17.25 2.39
C SER A 267 -6.16 -17.13 3.73
N ALA A 268 -6.80 -16.00 3.97
CA ALA A 268 -7.68 -15.87 5.14
C ALA A 268 -8.97 -16.69 4.99
N LEU A 269 -9.31 -17.15 3.78
CA LEU A 269 -10.45 -18.02 3.55
C LEU A 269 -10.05 -19.48 3.80
N ASN A 270 -10.67 -20.09 4.80
CA ASN A 270 -10.35 -21.42 5.26
C ASN A 270 -11.52 -22.38 5.02
N SER A 271 -11.28 -23.42 4.21
CA SER A 271 -12.14 -24.60 4.11
C SER A 271 -12.06 -25.39 5.41
N VAL A 272 -13.22 -25.62 6.04
CA VAL A 272 -13.34 -26.31 7.32
C VAL A 272 -13.29 -27.82 7.11
N ILE A 273 -12.34 -28.45 7.78
CA ILE A 273 -12.27 -29.91 7.94
C ILE A 273 -12.53 -30.21 9.41
N GLU A 274 -13.66 -30.85 9.69
CA GLU A 274 -13.95 -31.28 11.05
C GLU A 274 -13.24 -32.60 11.35
N VAL A 275 -12.65 -32.66 12.53
CA VAL A 275 -11.86 -33.79 13.02
C VAL A 275 -12.55 -34.40 14.23
N SER A 276 -12.79 -35.70 14.14
CA SER A 276 -13.37 -36.48 15.24
C SER A 276 -12.47 -37.67 15.58
N TRP A 277 -12.13 -37.82 16.85
CA TRP A 277 -11.56 -39.05 17.42
C TRP A 277 -12.59 -40.17 17.36
N LYS A 278 -12.16 -41.33 16.83
CA LYS A 278 -13.02 -42.52 16.76
C LYS A 278 -13.22 -43.11 18.15
N LYS A 279 -14.36 -43.78 18.35
CA LYS A 279 -14.72 -44.43 19.62
C LYS A 279 -13.63 -45.40 20.06
N GLY A 280 -13.25 -45.35 21.35
CA GLY A 280 -12.24 -46.22 21.94
C GLY A 280 -10.79 -45.75 21.76
N GLN A 281 -10.55 -44.65 21.04
CA GLN A 281 -9.22 -44.05 20.90
C GLN A 281 -8.91 -43.12 22.07
N ASN A 282 -7.65 -43.13 22.52
CA ASN A 282 -7.15 -42.15 23.49
C ASN A 282 -6.80 -40.85 22.75
N ALA A 283 -7.63 -39.83 22.96
CA ALA A 283 -7.40 -38.50 22.38
C ALA A 283 -6.15 -37.85 23.00
N LYS A 284 -5.33 -37.25 22.14
CA LYS A 284 -4.15 -36.47 22.51
C LYS A 284 -4.14 -35.16 21.74
N ILE A 285 -3.31 -34.20 22.17
CA ILE A 285 -3.14 -32.97 21.41
C ILE A 285 -2.43 -33.31 20.08
N LEU A 286 -2.92 -32.74 18.99
CA LEU A 286 -2.27 -32.76 17.68
C LEU A 286 -1.77 -31.34 17.41
N GLU A 287 -0.53 -31.19 16.94
CA GLU A 287 0.13 -29.88 16.88
C GLU A 287 0.35 -29.38 15.45
N SER A 288 0.27 -30.27 14.47
CA SER A 288 0.48 -29.94 13.06
C SER A 288 -0.42 -30.71 12.12
N ILE A 289 -0.41 -30.32 10.84
CA ILE A 289 -1.12 -31.07 9.79
C ILE A 289 -0.53 -32.47 9.63
N GLU A 290 0.78 -32.62 9.77
CA GLU A 290 1.43 -33.93 9.71
C GLU A 290 0.88 -34.84 10.82
N ASP A 291 0.70 -34.34 12.05
CA ASP A 291 0.08 -35.10 13.14
C ASP A 291 -1.36 -35.51 12.83
N VAL A 292 -2.14 -34.58 12.25
CA VAL A 292 -3.54 -34.82 11.87
C VAL A 292 -3.63 -35.87 10.78
N ILE A 293 -2.83 -35.76 9.72
CA ILE A 293 -2.81 -36.75 8.63
C ILE A 293 -2.33 -38.11 9.14
N ASN A 294 -1.30 -38.16 10.00
CA ASN A 294 -0.81 -39.41 10.56
C ASN A 294 -1.87 -40.07 11.46
N ALA A 295 -2.55 -39.31 12.31
CA ALA A 295 -3.62 -39.82 13.15
C ALA A 295 -4.79 -40.39 12.34
N GLU A 296 -5.10 -39.79 11.17
CA GLU A 296 -6.14 -40.30 10.27
C GLU A 296 -5.70 -41.60 9.58
N LYS A 297 -4.47 -41.65 9.05
CA LYS A 297 -3.88 -42.85 8.44
C LYS A 297 -3.78 -44.02 9.43
N ASP A 298 -3.48 -43.73 10.70
CA ASP A 298 -3.45 -44.70 11.78
C ASP A 298 -4.87 -45.15 12.22
N GLY A 299 -5.91 -44.62 11.59
CA GLY A 299 -7.30 -44.95 11.88
C GLY A 299 -7.80 -44.42 13.21
N ARG A 300 -7.13 -43.43 13.83
CA ARG A 300 -7.47 -42.90 15.16
C ARG A 300 -8.52 -41.79 15.11
N ILE A 301 -8.51 -41.01 14.05
CA ILE A 301 -9.47 -39.94 13.80
C ILE A 301 -10.17 -40.16 12.45
N GLU A 302 -11.21 -39.40 12.19
CA GLU A 302 -11.87 -39.28 10.90
C GLU A 302 -12.08 -37.81 10.53
N PHE A 303 -12.07 -37.54 9.23
CA PHE A 303 -12.35 -36.22 8.66
C PHE A 303 -13.77 -36.14 8.13
N THR A 304 -14.42 -35.02 8.40
CA THR A 304 -15.65 -34.61 7.72
C THR A 304 -15.38 -33.32 6.96
N LYS A 305 -15.42 -33.39 5.62
CA LYS A 305 -15.43 -32.20 4.78
C LYS A 305 -16.81 -31.57 4.87
N THR A 306 -16.89 -30.36 5.40
CA THR A 306 -18.19 -29.74 5.71
C THR A 306 -18.76 -28.91 4.55
N GLY A 307 -17.91 -28.52 3.59
CA GLY A 307 -18.22 -27.52 2.57
C GLY A 307 -18.22 -26.08 3.10
N VAL A 308 -18.07 -25.90 4.42
CA VAL A 308 -18.08 -24.58 5.05
C VAL A 308 -16.74 -23.89 4.80
N VAL A 309 -16.81 -22.61 4.46
CA VAL A 309 -15.66 -21.72 4.39
C VAL A 309 -15.82 -20.64 5.46
N ILE A 310 -14.74 -20.38 6.21
CA ILE A 310 -14.67 -19.30 7.18
C ILE A 310 -13.64 -18.26 6.74
N ASN A 311 -13.96 -16.98 6.88
CA ASN A 311 -12.98 -15.91 6.78
C ASN A 311 -12.33 -15.72 8.15
N SER A 312 -11.08 -16.16 8.25
CA SER A 312 -10.30 -16.11 9.49
C SER A 312 -8.90 -15.52 9.32
N PRO A 313 -8.79 -14.19 9.12
CA PRO A 313 -7.51 -13.50 9.00
C PRO A 313 -6.59 -13.73 10.22
N GLN A 314 -5.31 -14.02 9.94
CA GLN A 314 -4.29 -14.17 10.98
C GLN A 314 -3.70 -12.82 11.38
N ILE A 315 -3.67 -12.54 12.69
CA ILE A 315 -3.16 -11.30 13.30
C ILE A 315 -1.70 -11.46 13.71
N ILE A 316 -1.37 -12.59 14.34
CA ILE A 316 -0.01 -12.94 14.79
C ILE A 316 0.28 -14.36 14.34
N TRP A 317 1.47 -14.59 13.81
CA TRP A 317 1.94 -15.90 13.35
C TRP A 317 3.43 -16.07 13.70
N PRO A 318 4.04 -17.24 13.47
CA PRO A 318 5.44 -17.44 13.80
C PRO A 318 6.32 -16.46 13.03
N ASN A 319 7.10 -15.67 13.75
CA ASN A 319 8.01 -14.66 13.21
C ASN A 319 7.33 -13.48 12.50
N GLY A 320 6.04 -13.19 12.77
CA GLY A 320 5.39 -12.03 12.19
C GLY A 320 4.02 -11.70 12.79
N GLN A 321 3.51 -10.53 12.44
CA GLN A 321 2.17 -10.07 12.77
C GLN A 321 1.74 -8.99 11.77
N MET A 322 0.45 -8.68 11.74
CA MET A 322 -0.04 -7.48 11.07
C MET A 322 0.58 -6.22 11.67
N LEU A 323 0.81 -5.19 10.85
CA LEU A 323 1.43 -3.96 11.31
C LEU A 323 0.49 -3.21 12.27
N VAL A 324 0.97 -2.99 13.49
CA VAL A 324 0.35 -2.03 14.42
C VAL A 324 0.84 -0.64 14.03
N ARG A 325 -0.10 0.26 13.73
CA ARG A 325 0.21 1.61 13.28
C ARG A 325 0.78 2.48 14.39
N ASN A 326 1.65 3.42 14.04
CA ASN A 326 2.31 4.33 14.99
C ASN A 326 1.38 5.47 15.46
N ASP A 327 0.51 5.95 14.57
CA ASP A 327 -0.50 6.97 14.82
C ASP A 327 -1.77 6.33 15.36
N THR A 328 -1.74 5.92 16.63
CA THR A 328 -2.85 5.21 17.26
C THR A 328 -4.09 6.07 17.51
N LYS A 329 -4.02 7.38 17.29
CA LYS A 329 -5.17 8.28 17.42
C LYS A 329 -5.99 8.24 16.14
N ILE A 330 -7.21 7.71 16.21
CA ILE A 330 -8.11 7.70 15.07
C ILE A 330 -8.72 9.09 14.84
N THR A 331 -8.56 9.60 13.63
CA THR A 331 -9.13 10.87 13.14
C THR A 331 -9.89 10.65 11.83
N ASP A 332 -10.74 11.60 11.45
CA ASP A 332 -11.55 11.50 10.22
C ASP A 332 -10.70 11.57 8.93
N ASP A 333 -9.49 12.12 9.01
CA ASP A 333 -8.51 12.23 7.92
C ASP A 333 -7.43 11.13 7.95
N LEU A 334 -7.55 10.16 8.88
CA LEU A 334 -6.62 9.05 8.99
C LEU A 334 -6.52 8.28 7.68
N THR A 335 -5.29 8.10 7.18
CA THR A 335 -5.04 7.41 5.92
C THR A 335 -5.09 5.89 6.10
N PHE A 336 -5.29 5.20 4.97
CA PHE A 336 -5.20 3.76 4.89
C PHE A 336 -3.76 3.25 5.01
N SER A 337 -2.76 4.13 4.99
CA SER A 337 -1.35 3.76 5.11
C SER A 337 -0.91 3.57 6.57
N GLY A 338 0.18 2.84 6.78
CA GLY A 338 0.86 2.75 8.08
C GLY A 338 0.33 1.66 9.03
N GLY A 339 -0.66 0.88 8.61
CA GLY A 339 -1.23 -0.23 9.39
C GLY A 339 -2.74 -0.10 9.64
N GLN A 340 -3.44 -1.23 9.72
CA GLN A 340 -4.89 -1.26 10.00
C GLN A 340 -5.22 -1.51 11.48
N ILE A 341 -4.23 -1.76 12.32
CA ILE A 341 -4.40 -2.12 13.73
C ILE A 341 -3.83 -1.02 14.63
N THR A 342 -4.58 -0.58 15.63
CA THR A 342 -4.08 0.36 16.67
C THR A 342 -3.54 -0.36 17.90
N LYS A 343 -4.06 -1.56 18.21
CA LYS A 343 -3.66 -2.32 19.41
C LYS A 343 -3.87 -3.82 19.24
N ILE A 344 -2.97 -4.61 19.83
CA ILE A 344 -3.12 -6.06 20.01
C ILE A 344 -2.98 -6.35 21.51
N ASN A 345 -3.99 -6.99 22.12
CA ASN A 345 -3.96 -7.41 23.51
C ASN A 345 -4.01 -8.94 23.60
N LYS A 346 -2.89 -9.57 23.95
CA LYS A 346 -2.79 -11.03 24.08
C LYS A 346 -3.36 -11.57 25.39
N ASP A 347 -3.48 -10.73 26.42
CA ASP A 347 -4.03 -11.14 27.70
C ASP A 347 -5.56 -11.16 27.65
N GLU A 348 -6.16 -10.13 27.04
CA GLU A 348 -7.60 -10.06 26.78
C GLU A 348 -8.02 -10.83 25.53
N MET A 349 -7.05 -11.30 24.73
CA MET A 349 -7.29 -11.95 23.44
C MET A 349 -8.14 -11.07 22.50
N THR A 350 -7.75 -9.81 22.32
CA THR A 350 -8.45 -8.85 21.45
C THR A 350 -7.49 -8.12 20.51
N VAL A 351 -8.00 -7.66 19.38
CA VAL A 351 -7.29 -6.79 18.43
C VAL A 351 -8.18 -5.60 18.09
N THR A 352 -7.62 -4.40 18.09
CA THR A 352 -8.33 -3.16 17.75
C THR A 352 -7.92 -2.71 16.35
N PHE A 353 -8.88 -2.70 15.44
CA PHE A 353 -8.73 -2.25 14.06
C PHE A 353 -9.24 -0.82 13.86
N VAL A 354 -8.73 -0.17 12.81
CA VAL A 354 -9.36 0.98 12.17
C VAL A 354 -10.44 0.47 11.23
N ALA A 355 -11.69 0.82 11.50
CA ALA A 355 -12.84 0.57 10.64
C ALA A 355 -13.10 1.80 9.76
N HIS A 356 -13.05 1.61 8.44
CA HIS A 356 -13.17 2.69 7.45
C HIS A 356 -14.62 2.81 6.99
N ARG A 357 -15.14 4.03 7.06
CA ARG A 357 -16.48 4.37 6.59
C ARG A 357 -16.52 4.41 5.06
N MET A 358 -17.54 3.79 4.48
CA MET A 358 -17.84 3.86 3.05
C MET A 358 -19.36 3.83 2.82
N TRP A 359 -19.77 3.98 1.56
CA TRP A 359 -21.17 3.88 1.18
C TRP A 359 -21.52 2.45 0.78
N GLY A 360 -22.66 1.96 1.26
CA GLY A 360 -23.30 0.76 0.73
C GLY A 360 -23.94 1.04 -0.64
N PRO A 361 -24.44 -0.01 -1.31
CA PRO A 361 -24.97 0.13 -2.67
C PRO A 361 -26.18 1.07 -2.76
N ASP A 362 -26.89 1.26 -1.64
CA ASP A 362 -28.07 2.08 -1.44
C ASP A 362 -27.78 3.43 -0.75
N GLY A 363 -26.50 3.80 -0.59
CA GLY A 363 -26.09 5.06 0.05
C GLY A 363 -26.15 5.04 1.58
N LYS A 364 -26.43 3.89 2.20
CA LYS A 364 -26.28 3.75 3.65
C LYS A 364 -24.80 3.75 4.03
N THR A 365 -24.52 4.19 5.25
CA THR A 365 -23.18 4.08 5.82
C THR A 365 -22.89 2.65 6.23
N ILE A 366 -21.73 2.15 5.81
CA ILE A 366 -21.18 0.86 6.22
C ILE A 366 -19.72 1.05 6.65
N TYR A 367 -19.19 0.11 7.41
CA TYR A 367 -17.79 0.09 7.84
C TYR A 367 -17.12 -1.20 7.42
N SER A 368 -15.85 -1.10 7.05
CA SER A 368 -15.01 -2.24 6.67
C SER A 368 -13.64 -2.14 7.34
N ILE A 369 -13.11 -3.29 7.77
CA ILE A 369 -11.68 -3.43 8.09
C ILE A 369 -10.99 -4.08 6.90
N ILE A 370 -9.69 -3.86 6.71
CA ILE A 370 -8.91 -4.53 5.66
C ILE A 370 -7.91 -5.48 6.31
N THR A 371 -7.91 -6.74 5.88
CA THR A 371 -7.13 -7.80 6.54
C THR A 371 -6.11 -8.49 5.65
N SER A 372 -6.24 -8.38 4.33
CA SER A 372 -5.20 -8.79 3.37
C SER A 372 -5.51 -8.22 1.99
N ALA A 373 -4.50 -8.16 1.12
CA ALA A 373 -4.67 -7.67 -0.24
C ALA A 373 -3.74 -8.37 -1.23
N THR A 374 -4.02 -8.16 -2.51
CA THR A 374 -3.11 -8.36 -3.64
C THR A 374 -3.27 -7.16 -4.58
N PRO A 375 -2.21 -6.64 -5.22
CA PRO A 375 -0.81 -7.07 -5.17
C PRO A 375 -0.07 -6.64 -3.89
N SER A 376 1.24 -6.89 -3.84
CA SER A 376 2.08 -6.61 -2.68
C SER A 376 2.12 -5.12 -2.32
N SER A 377 2.18 -4.20 -3.29
CA SER A 377 2.30 -2.75 -3.01
C SER A 377 1.17 -2.19 -2.13
N PRO A 378 -0.14 -2.37 -2.44
CA PRO A 378 -1.21 -1.98 -1.52
C PRO A 378 -1.12 -2.67 -0.16
N SER A 379 -0.71 -3.94 -0.14
CA SER A 379 -0.58 -4.72 1.10
C SER A 379 0.48 -4.13 2.05
N GLU A 380 1.64 -3.78 1.50
CA GLU A 380 2.74 -3.15 2.22
C GLU A 380 2.35 -1.76 2.74
N ILE A 381 1.73 -0.93 1.89
CA ILE A 381 1.26 0.41 2.27
C ILE A 381 0.27 0.34 3.43
N MET A 382 -0.70 -0.59 3.35
CA MET A 382 -1.74 -0.77 4.37
C MET A 382 -1.26 -1.53 5.61
N GLY A 383 -0.05 -2.13 5.58
CA GLY A 383 0.49 -2.91 6.69
C GLY A 383 -0.24 -4.24 6.93
N ILE A 384 -0.74 -4.86 5.86
CA ILE A 384 -1.55 -6.09 5.89
C ILE A 384 -0.87 -7.23 5.11
N PRO A 385 -1.19 -8.50 5.42
CA PRO A 385 -0.71 -9.65 4.66
C PRO A 385 -0.97 -9.56 3.16
N PHE A 386 0.05 -9.85 2.37
CA PHE A 386 -0.06 -10.09 0.93
C PHE A 386 -0.61 -11.50 0.66
N SER A 387 -1.61 -11.60 -0.22
CA SER A 387 -2.32 -12.84 -0.54
C SER A 387 -2.42 -13.01 -2.07
N PRO A 388 -1.34 -13.40 -2.77
CA PRO A 388 -1.29 -13.49 -4.23
C PRO A 388 -2.33 -14.45 -4.82
N VAL A 389 -2.79 -15.43 -4.05
CA VAL A 389 -3.83 -16.38 -4.49
C VAL A 389 -5.15 -15.68 -4.88
N TYR A 390 -5.38 -14.45 -4.39
CA TYR A 390 -6.56 -13.67 -4.73
C TYR A 390 -6.54 -13.12 -6.15
N ASP A 391 -5.38 -13.00 -6.82
CA ASP A 391 -5.29 -12.49 -8.21
C ASP A 391 -6.15 -13.33 -9.18
N ASN A 392 -6.34 -14.62 -8.87
CA ASN A 392 -7.20 -15.55 -9.62
C ASN A 392 -8.71 -15.27 -9.49
N LEU A 393 -9.14 -14.33 -8.64
CA LEU A 393 -10.57 -14.08 -8.35
C LEU A 393 -11.19 -12.97 -9.19
N ILE A 394 -10.44 -12.37 -10.11
CA ILE A 394 -10.92 -11.23 -10.91
C ILE A 394 -12.20 -11.56 -11.71
N ALA A 395 -12.30 -12.77 -12.25
CA ALA A 395 -13.47 -13.23 -13.00
C ALA A 395 -14.46 -14.04 -12.15
N ASN A 396 -14.15 -14.26 -10.86
CA ASN A 396 -14.94 -15.14 -10.01
C ASN A 396 -16.14 -14.38 -9.43
N SER A 397 -17.36 -14.80 -9.74
CA SER A 397 -18.60 -14.16 -9.26
C SER A 397 -18.78 -14.15 -7.73
N SER A 398 -17.93 -14.85 -6.99
CA SER A 398 -17.94 -14.89 -5.52
C SER A 398 -17.18 -13.74 -4.86
N ALA A 399 -16.36 -12.98 -5.61
CA ALA A 399 -15.89 -11.68 -5.15
C ALA A 399 -16.97 -10.62 -5.46
N ALA A 400 -17.12 -9.65 -4.56
CA ALA A 400 -17.97 -8.48 -4.75
C ALA A 400 -17.18 -7.32 -5.37
N ASP A 401 -17.86 -6.27 -5.81
CA ASP A 401 -17.22 -5.08 -6.38
C ASP A 401 -17.17 -3.95 -5.36
N LEU A 402 -16.04 -3.25 -5.27
CA LEU A 402 -15.85 -2.04 -4.48
C LEU A 402 -15.28 -0.94 -5.38
N PHE A 403 -15.94 0.21 -5.39
CA PHE A 403 -15.58 1.34 -6.24
C PHE A 403 -14.86 2.41 -5.41
N GLN A 404 -13.61 2.71 -5.75
CA GLN A 404 -12.81 3.77 -5.12
C GLN A 404 -12.57 4.92 -6.10
N PHE A 405 -12.40 6.13 -5.59
CA PHE A 405 -12.23 7.33 -6.41
C PHE A 405 -10.77 7.73 -6.51
N GLN A 406 -10.27 7.97 -7.73
CA GLN A 406 -8.87 8.34 -7.97
C GLN A 406 -8.67 9.84 -8.26
N ASN A 407 -9.75 10.60 -8.42
CA ASN A 407 -9.76 12.05 -8.59
C ASN A 407 -11.11 12.66 -8.15
N GLY A 408 -11.24 13.98 -8.28
CA GLY A 408 -12.45 14.74 -7.92
C GLY A 408 -12.41 15.22 -6.47
N ILE A 409 -13.52 15.00 -5.74
CA ILE A 409 -13.70 15.48 -4.36
C ILE A 409 -12.68 14.84 -3.42
N LYS A 410 -11.85 15.64 -2.74
CA LYS A 410 -10.91 15.18 -1.71
C LYS A 410 -11.66 14.64 -0.49
N GLY A 411 -11.18 13.56 0.12
CA GLY A 411 -11.86 12.96 1.26
C GLY A 411 -11.11 11.78 1.87
N SER A 412 -11.82 11.02 2.70
CA SER A 412 -11.28 9.90 3.49
C SER A 412 -11.18 8.58 2.73
N GLY A 413 -11.34 8.56 1.41
CA GLY A 413 -11.21 7.35 0.60
C GLY A 413 -9.77 6.85 0.53
N SER A 414 -9.60 5.59 0.13
CA SER A 414 -8.29 4.90 0.07
C SER A 414 -7.22 5.61 -0.78
N LEU A 415 -7.64 6.41 -1.76
CA LEU A 415 -6.76 7.20 -2.64
C LEU A 415 -6.78 8.71 -2.33
N GLY A 416 -7.34 9.12 -1.18
CA GLY A 416 -7.42 10.53 -0.76
C GLY A 416 -8.55 11.35 -1.39
N TYR A 417 -9.53 10.68 -2.01
CA TYR A 417 -10.75 11.27 -2.57
C TYR A 417 -11.98 10.81 -1.78
N GLN A 418 -13.18 11.01 -2.30
CA GLN A 418 -14.40 10.62 -1.59
C GLN A 418 -14.39 9.12 -1.21
N PRO A 419 -15.09 8.74 -0.13
CA PRO A 419 -15.21 7.35 0.29
C PRO A 419 -15.73 6.44 -0.83
N GLY A 420 -15.29 5.19 -0.78
CA GLY A 420 -15.72 4.20 -1.76
C GLY A 420 -17.22 3.86 -1.65
N ILE A 421 -17.71 3.17 -2.68
CA ILE A 421 -19.07 2.65 -2.75
C ILE A 421 -18.97 1.13 -2.93
N ALA A 422 -19.52 0.37 -1.99
CA ALA A 422 -19.61 -1.08 -2.08
C ALA A 422 -20.77 -1.51 -2.98
N GLY A 423 -20.55 -2.51 -3.84
CA GLY A 423 -21.56 -3.07 -4.72
C GLY A 423 -22.61 -3.93 -4.00
N VAL A 424 -22.33 -4.34 -2.77
CA VAL A 424 -23.21 -5.20 -1.96
C VAL A 424 -23.13 -4.82 -0.48
N ASN A 425 -24.14 -5.22 0.28
CA ASN A 425 -24.21 -5.04 1.74
C ASN A 425 -24.32 -6.40 2.46
N TYR A 426 -23.96 -6.46 3.75
CA TYR A 426 -23.86 -7.73 4.50
C TYR A 426 -25.20 -8.45 4.71
N ASP A 427 -26.33 -7.75 4.55
CA ASP A 427 -27.69 -8.32 4.62
C ASP A 427 -28.15 -8.97 3.31
N GLN A 428 -27.34 -8.88 2.25
CA GLN A 428 -27.66 -9.41 0.93
C GLN A 428 -27.02 -10.79 0.71
N LYS A 429 -27.74 -11.70 0.02
CA LYS A 429 -27.28 -13.07 -0.24
C LYS A 429 -26.00 -13.16 -1.09
N ASN A 430 -25.69 -12.11 -1.84
CA ASN A 430 -24.50 -11.99 -2.68
C ASN A 430 -23.36 -11.24 -1.96
N TYR A 431 -23.44 -11.04 -0.65
CA TYR A 431 -22.34 -10.49 0.12
C TYR A 431 -21.11 -11.40 0.11
N SER A 432 -19.94 -10.79 -0.05
CA SER A 432 -18.61 -11.40 0.07
C SER A 432 -17.66 -10.42 0.75
N PRO A 433 -16.80 -10.87 1.69
CA PRO A 433 -15.75 -10.03 2.25
C PRO A 433 -14.59 -9.82 1.26
N ILE A 434 -14.59 -10.49 0.11
CA ILE A 434 -13.57 -10.35 -0.93
C ILE A 434 -14.04 -9.34 -1.97
N TRP A 435 -13.27 -8.26 -2.16
CA TRP A 435 -13.62 -7.15 -3.04
C TRP A 435 -12.66 -7.04 -4.22
N ARG A 436 -13.22 -7.03 -5.43
CA ARG A 436 -12.56 -6.54 -6.64
C ARG A 436 -12.64 -5.02 -6.65
N ILE A 437 -11.48 -4.38 -6.74
CA ILE A 437 -11.41 -2.93 -6.68
C ILE A 437 -11.55 -2.33 -8.08
N TYR A 438 -12.47 -1.37 -8.22
CA TYR A 438 -12.62 -0.54 -9.40
C TYR A 438 -12.21 0.90 -9.09
N ASN A 439 -11.46 1.51 -10.00
CA ASN A 439 -11.19 2.93 -9.98
C ASN A 439 -12.30 3.68 -10.72
N VAL A 440 -12.85 4.69 -10.05
CA VAL A 440 -13.76 5.69 -10.61
C VAL A 440 -12.98 6.98 -10.83
N GLU A 441 -13.02 7.47 -12.07
CA GLU A 441 -12.31 8.67 -12.51
C GLU A 441 -13.27 9.64 -13.17
N TRP A 442 -13.38 10.86 -12.64
CA TRP A 442 -14.03 11.98 -13.30
C TRP A 442 -13.26 12.42 -14.53
N HIS A 443 -13.95 12.59 -15.66
CA HIS A 443 -13.34 13.16 -16.86
C HIS A 443 -12.97 14.63 -16.66
N ASN A 444 -13.83 15.38 -15.96
CA ASN A 444 -13.55 16.71 -15.46
C ASN A 444 -13.66 16.74 -13.92
N PRO A 445 -12.55 16.74 -13.18
CA PRO A 445 -12.56 16.77 -11.71
C PRO A 445 -13.31 17.96 -11.10
N GLU A 446 -13.36 19.10 -11.78
CA GLU A 446 -14.02 20.32 -11.28
C GLU A 446 -15.55 20.21 -11.26
N ASP A 447 -16.11 19.30 -12.06
CA ASP A 447 -17.55 19.01 -12.08
C ASP A 447 -17.93 17.91 -11.09
N ALA A 448 -16.98 17.43 -10.28
CA ALA A 448 -17.18 16.28 -9.41
C ALA A 448 -18.29 16.54 -8.38
N LYS A 449 -19.13 15.52 -8.21
CA LYS A 449 -20.21 15.48 -7.21
C LYS A 449 -20.01 14.29 -6.29
N VAL A 450 -20.55 14.38 -5.08
CA VAL A 450 -20.53 13.23 -4.17
C VAL A 450 -21.43 12.15 -4.77
N LEU A 451 -20.86 10.97 -5.04
CA LEU A 451 -21.62 9.79 -5.43
C LEU A 451 -21.78 8.91 -4.19
N GLN A 452 -22.99 8.40 -3.95
CA GLN A 452 -23.29 7.64 -2.73
C GLN A 452 -23.82 6.24 -3.04
N THR A 453 -24.33 6.00 -4.24
CA THR A 453 -24.98 4.74 -4.62
C THR A 453 -24.36 4.12 -5.86
N ILE A 454 -24.60 2.83 -6.07
CA ILE A 454 -24.23 2.18 -7.34
C ILE A 454 -25.01 2.78 -8.51
N SER A 455 -26.26 3.19 -8.28
CA SER A 455 -27.07 3.88 -9.30
C SER A 455 -26.44 5.20 -9.74
N ASP A 456 -25.74 5.91 -8.84
CA ASP A 456 -25.01 7.11 -9.21
C ASP A 456 -23.84 6.79 -10.14
N ILE A 457 -23.04 5.76 -9.81
CA ILE A 457 -21.93 5.31 -10.67
C ILE A 457 -22.47 4.92 -12.06
N ASP A 458 -23.50 4.09 -12.11
CA ASP A 458 -24.07 3.61 -13.39
C ASP A 458 -24.62 4.76 -14.22
N SER A 459 -25.33 5.70 -13.59
CA SER A 459 -25.89 6.88 -14.26
C SER A 459 -24.79 7.80 -14.79
N PHE A 460 -23.78 8.12 -13.99
CA PHE A 460 -22.71 9.03 -14.39
C PHE A 460 -21.81 8.41 -15.46
N LYS A 461 -21.59 7.09 -15.40
CA LYS A 461 -20.89 6.35 -16.45
C LYS A 461 -21.69 6.33 -17.75
N ALA A 462 -23.01 6.09 -17.70
CA ALA A 462 -23.87 6.09 -18.88
C ALA A 462 -23.95 7.47 -19.57
N ASN A 463 -23.77 8.55 -18.81
CA ASN A 463 -23.71 9.92 -19.31
C ASN A 463 -22.29 10.38 -19.69
N ASP A 464 -21.30 9.48 -19.71
CA ASP A 464 -19.91 9.79 -20.08
C ASP A 464 -19.28 10.90 -19.22
N LEU A 465 -19.60 10.92 -17.91
CA LEU A 465 -19.04 11.88 -16.94
C LEU A 465 -17.88 11.27 -16.15
N ILE A 466 -17.86 9.95 -16.03
CA ILE A 466 -16.85 9.19 -15.29
C ILE A 466 -16.43 7.94 -16.08
N SER A 467 -15.18 7.54 -15.91
CA SER A 467 -14.66 6.24 -16.29
C SER A 467 -14.65 5.31 -15.09
N VAL A 468 -14.97 4.03 -15.32
CA VAL A 468 -14.90 2.97 -14.31
C VAL A 468 -14.06 1.84 -14.86
N SER A 469 -12.94 1.54 -14.22
CA SER A 469 -11.98 0.54 -14.68
C SER A 469 -11.47 -0.31 -13.51
N LEU A 470 -11.01 -1.53 -13.79
CA LEU A 470 -10.39 -2.37 -12.76
C LEU A 470 -9.11 -1.73 -12.26
N ALA A 471 -8.94 -1.65 -10.94
CA ALA A 471 -7.71 -1.19 -10.35
C ALA A 471 -6.59 -2.22 -10.58
N ARG A 472 -5.49 -1.76 -11.18
CA ARG A 472 -4.32 -2.59 -11.51
C ARG A 472 -2.99 -1.99 -11.05
N PRO A 473 -2.78 -1.78 -9.74
CA PRO A 473 -1.47 -1.38 -9.22
C PRO A 473 -0.43 -2.43 -9.64
N MET A 474 0.76 -2.00 -10.03
CA MET A 474 1.82 -2.88 -10.54
C MET A 474 1.38 -3.80 -11.70
N ASN A 475 0.36 -3.43 -12.48
CA ASN A 475 -0.23 -4.25 -13.54
C ASN A 475 -0.87 -5.58 -13.08
N SER A 476 -1.14 -5.78 -11.78
CA SER A 476 -1.82 -6.96 -11.22
C SER A 476 -3.20 -6.59 -10.67
N HIS A 477 -4.12 -7.54 -10.58
CA HIS A 477 -5.48 -7.27 -10.13
C HIS A 477 -5.50 -6.85 -8.67
N HIS A 478 -6.15 -5.71 -8.38
CA HIS A 478 -6.32 -5.28 -7.00
C HIS A 478 -7.55 -5.95 -6.39
N ILE A 479 -7.29 -6.85 -5.44
CA ILE A 479 -8.32 -7.57 -4.70
C ILE A 479 -7.97 -7.52 -3.21
N ILE A 480 -8.95 -7.18 -2.38
CA ILE A 480 -8.77 -7.10 -0.93
C ILE A 480 -9.73 -8.05 -0.22
N ASN A 481 -9.30 -8.57 0.92
CA ASN A 481 -10.21 -9.11 1.93
C ASN A 481 -10.53 -7.99 2.92
N GLY A 482 -11.75 -7.49 2.85
CA GLY A 482 -12.23 -6.34 3.60
C GLY A 482 -13.60 -6.56 4.23
N PRO A 483 -13.76 -7.45 5.23
CA PRO A 483 -15.06 -7.80 5.76
C PRO A 483 -15.83 -6.57 6.27
N LEU A 484 -17.14 -6.55 6.04
CA LEU A 484 -18.03 -5.52 6.59
C LEU A 484 -18.30 -5.81 8.06
N ILE A 485 -18.24 -4.78 8.88
CA ILE A 485 -18.40 -4.88 10.32
C ILE A 485 -19.33 -3.79 10.86
N ASP A 486 -19.98 -4.09 11.97
CA ASP A 486 -20.63 -3.07 12.80
C ASP A 486 -19.66 -2.73 13.95
N PRO A 487 -19.07 -1.52 13.96
CA PRO A 487 -18.18 -1.10 15.02
C PRO A 487 -18.91 -0.73 16.32
N PHE A 488 -20.25 -0.72 16.33
CA PHE A 488 -21.08 -0.30 17.47
C PHE A 488 -21.94 -1.42 18.07
N GLN A 489 -21.63 -2.67 17.72
CA GLN A 489 -22.35 -3.87 18.15
C GLN A 489 -22.25 -4.15 19.65
#